data_AF-A0A1H8HJ34-F1
#
_entry.id   AF-A0A1H8HJ34-F1
#
_cell.length_a   1.000
_cell.length_b   1.000
_cell.length_c   1.000
_cell.angle_alpha   90.00
_cell.angle_beta   90.00
_cell.angle_gamma   90.00
#
_symmetry.space_group_name_H-M   'P 1'
#
loop_
_entity.id
_entity.type
_entity.pdbx_description
1 polymer ?
#
loop_
_entity_poly.entity_id
_entity_poly.type
_entity_poly.pdbx_seq_one_letter_code
_entity_poly.pdbx_strand_id
1 'polypeptide(L)'
;MTVKAHDPLTGHRTTGHEWDGITEWTTCVPRSVWVFIVVTRLLALVLWILLPAWPLGATHTRGLLGVDQRDAVADDIALATLARADWMQLVATLPTDRIMADPARMARLTGTAHQFFGENCAGCHGSAAAVAGFASLIDADWLWGGDTDTVRETLRVGIDATHPDTRHAQMLAFGAHGILPAADICLVVNYVQSLSATSGGIVAADA
;
A
#
# COMPACT_ATOMS: atom_id res chain seq x y z
N MET A 1 -27.42 38.35 -41.01
CA MET A 1 -28.11 38.72 -39.75
C MET A 1 -29.35 37.86 -39.66
N THR A 2 -29.23 36.70 -39.03
CA THR A 2 -30.28 35.68 -38.99
C THR A 2 -31.43 36.13 -38.09
N VAL A 3 -32.66 35.89 -38.56
CA VAL A 3 -33.91 36.34 -37.94
C VAL A 3 -34.03 35.71 -36.56
N LYS A 4 -34.21 36.55 -35.52
CA LYS A 4 -34.52 36.06 -34.17
C LYS A 4 -35.92 35.44 -34.19
N ALA A 5 -35.97 34.12 -34.28
CA ALA A 5 -37.22 33.36 -34.24
C ALA A 5 -37.69 33.17 -32.80
N HIS A 6 -38.98 32.91 -32.64
CA HIS A 6 -39.57 32.48 -31.38
C HIS A 6 -39.81 30.97 -31.43
N ASP A 7 -39.43 30.26 -30.37
CA ASP A 7 -39.71 28.83 -30.24
C ASP A 7 -41.23 28.61 -30.17
N PRO A 8 -41.81 27.70 -30.98
CA PRO A 8 -43.25 27.50 -31.05
C PRO A 8 -43.86 26.88 -29.78
N LEU A 9 -43.07 26.18 -28.94
CA LEU A 9 -43.56 25.52 -27.73
C LEU A 9 -43.46 26.40 -26.49
N THR A 10 -42.36 27.13 -26.33
CA THR A 10 -42.05 27.92 -25.13
C THR A 10 -42.18 29.42 -25.33
N GLY A 11 -42.25 29.90 -26.58
CA GLY A 11 -42.33 31.33 -26.93
C GLY A 11 -41.03 32.11 -26.70
N HIS A 12 -39.96 31.45 -26.23
CA HIS A 12 -38.68 32.07 -25.98
C HIS A 12 -37.97 32.46 -27.28
N ARG A 13 -37.22 33.57 -27.23
CA ARG A 13 -36.43 34.05 -28.37
C ARG A 13 -35.18 33.21 -28.51
N THR A 14 -34.84 32.83 -29.74
CA THR A 14 -33.60 32.12 -30.04
C THR A 14 -32.44 33.08 -30.30
N THR A 15 -31.20 32.61 -30.16
CA THR A 15 -29.96 33.37 -30.44
C THR A 15 -29.77 33.71 -31.93
N GLY A 16 -30.57 33.10 -32.81
CA GLY A 16 -30.57 33.30 -34.25
C GLY A 16 -29.53 32.46 -35.00
N HIS A 17 -28.67 31.71 -34.32
CA HIS A 17 -27.73 30.78 -34.96
C HIS A 17 -28.22 29.36 -34.71
N GLU A 18 -28.05 28.50 -35.72
CA GLU A 18 -28.40 27.09 -35.66
C GLU A 18 -27.13 26.28 -35.77
N TRP A 19 -26.98 25.30 -34.87
CA TRP A 19 -25.84 24.42 -34.78
C TRP A 19 -26.36 22.99 -34.91
N ASP A 20 -26.25 22.41 -36.12
CA ASP A 20 -26.65 21.02 -36.39
C ASP A 20 -28.10 20.69 -35.95
N GLY A 21 -29.04 21.55 -36.33
CA GLY A 21 -30.45 21.41 -35.94
C GLY A 21 -30.79 21.91 -34.52
N ILE A 22 -29.79 22.32 -33.72
CA ILE A 22 -29.99 22.84 -32.36
C ILE A 22 -29.97 24.37 -32.38
N THR A 23 -30.92 24.98 -31.67
CA THR A 23 -30.95 26.43 -31.43
C THR A 23 -30.98 26.71 -29.94
N GLU A 24 -30.36 27.82 -29.51
CA GLU A 24 -30.26 28.18 -28.11
C GLU A 24 -31.31 29.24 -27.73
N TRP A 25 -31.95 29.04 -26.58
CA TRP A 25 -32.89 30.01 -26.03
C TRP A 25 -32.18 31.13 -25.27
N THR A 26 -32.68 32.36 -25.41
CA THR A 26 -32.20 33.54 -24.66
C THR A 26 -32.99 33.73 -23.36
N THR A 27 -33.12 32.67 -22.57
CA THR A 27 -33.80 32.72 -21.26
C THR A 27 -32.86 33.23 -20.18
N CYS A 28 -33.43 33.92 -19.18
CA CYS A 28 -32.67 34.29 -18.00
C CYS A 28 -32.34 33.05 -17.18
N VAL A 29 -31.15 33.03 -16.57
CA VAL A 29 -30.76 31.97 -15.62
C VAL A 29 -31.76 31.93 -14.45
N PRO A 30 -32.21 30.73 -14.02
CA PRO A 30 -33.14 30.61 -12.89
C PRO A 30 -32.60 31.26 -11.62
N ARG A 31 -33.47 31.93 -10.86
CA ARG A 31 -33.08 32.62 -9.61
C ARG A 31 -32.44 31.68 -8.58
N SER A 32 -32.87 30.41 -8.54
CA SER A 32 -32.29 29.40 -7.65
C SER A 32 -30.80 29.14 -7.95
N VAL A 33 -30.40 29.15 -9.22
CA VAL A 33 -29.00 28.99 -9.63
C VAL A 33 -28.17 30.18 -9.16
N TRP A 34 -28.69 31.41 -9.28
CA TRP A 34 -28.04 32.61 -8.75
C TRP A 34 -27.89 32.57 -7.23
N VAL A 35 -28.95 32.18 -6.51
CA VAL A 35 -28.89 32.01 -5.04
C VAL A 35 -27.84 30.97 -4.65
N PHE A 36 -27.81 29.82 -5.34
CA PHE A 36 -26.81 28.77 -5.12
C PHE A 36 -25.38 29.28 -5.32
N ILE A 37 -25.11 29.99 -6.42
CA ILE A 37 -23.78 30.57 -6.70
C ILE A 37 -23.39 31.58 -5.62
N VAL A 38 -24.31 32.45 -5.21
CA VAL A 38 -24.04 33.44 -4.15
C VAL A 38 -23.75 32.76 -2.82
N VAL A 39 -24.58 31.79 -2.40
CA VAL A 39 -24.40 31.08 -1.13
C VAL A 39 -23.09 30.31 -1.10
N THR A 40 -22.76 29.56 -2.15
CA THR A 40 -21.50 28.81 -2.23
C THR A 40 -20.28 29.73 -2.24
N ARG A 41 -20.37 30.90 -2.90
CA ARG A 41 -19.30 31.90 -2.87
C ARG A 41 -19.12 32.51 -1.48
N LEU A 42 -20.21 32.84 -0.79
CA LEU A 42 -20.15 33.33 0.58
C LEU A 42 -19.55 32.28 1.53
N LEU A 43 -19.97 31.01 1.40
CA LEU A 43 -19.39 29.91 2.16
C LEU A 43 -17.88 29.77 1.89
N ALA A 44 -17.45 29.81 0.63
CA ALA A 44 -16.03 29.73 0.29
C ALA A 44 -15.21 30.88 0.89
N LEU A 45 -15.74 32.11 0.86
CA LEU A 45 -15.09 33.27 1.49
C LEU A 45 -14.99 33.10 3.01
N VAL A 46 -16.02 32.58 3.66
CA VAL A 46 -16.00 32.26 5.10
C VAL A 46 -14.95 31.19 5.38
N LEU A 47 -14.89 30.11 4.60
CA LEU A 47 -13.90 29.05 4.78
C LEU A 47 -12.47 29.54 4.56
N TRP A 48 -12.21 30.43 3.60
CA TRP A 48 -10.88 31.02 3.40
C TRP A 48 -10.40 31.88 4.58
N ILE A 49 -11.34 32.48 5.32
CA ILE A 49 -11.05 33.25 6.53
C ILE A 49 -10.81 32.31 7.71
N LEU A 50 -11.63 31.26 7.85
CA LEU A 50 -11.57 30.35 9.00
C LEU A 50 -10.44 29.33 8.91
N LEU A 51 -10.15 28.83 7.71
CA LEU A 51 -9.26 27.69 7.46
C LEU A 51 -8.04 28.10 6.62
N PRO A 52 -7.00 27.24 6.59
CA PRO A 52 -5.87 27.48 5.75
C PRO A 52 -6.24 27.37 4.26
N ALA A 53 -5.86 28.35 3.43
CA ALA A 53 -6.43 28.48 2.08
C ALA A 53 -5.43 28.87 0.99
N TRP A 54 -4.76 30.02 1.12
CA TRP A 54 -4.00 30.59 0.00
C TRP A 54 -2.50 30.34 0.16
N PRO A 55 -1.82 29.78 -0.86
CA PRO A 55 -0.38 29.58 -0.83
C PRO A 55 0.35 30.91 -1.07
N LEU A 56 1.30 31.23 -0.19
CA LEU A 56 2.17 32.41 -0.23
C LEU A 56 3.59 32.04 -0.71
N GLY A 57 3.71 30.95 -1.47
CA GLY A 57 4.99 30.39 -1.92
C GLY A 57 5.60 29.44 -0.88
N ALA A 58 6.25 29.99 0.15
CA ALA A 58 6.88 29.18 1.20
C ALA A 58 5.92 28.81 2.35
N THR A 59 4.84 29.57 2.51
CA THR A 59 3.84 29.37 3.57
C THR A 59 2.43 29.48 2.99
N HIS A 60 1.43 29.46 3.85
CA HIS A 60 0.03 29.60 3.47
C HIS A 60 -0.73 30.41 4.53
N THR A 61 -1.90 30.94 4.18
CA THR A 61 -2.77 31.59 5.18
C THR A 61 -3.19 30.54 6.22
N ARG A 62 -3.08 30.82 7.52
CA ARG A 62 -3.45 29.84 8.57
C ARG A 62 -4.94 29.82 8.92
N GLY A 63 -5.67 30.86 8.54
CA GLY A 63 -7.06 31.08 8.98
C GLY A 63 -7.18 31.45 10.47
N LEU A 64 -8.39 31.78 10.91
CA LEU A 64 -8.66 32.18 12.30
C LEU A 64 -8.72 31.00 13.27
N LEU A 65 -9.05 29.80 12.79
CA LEU A 65 -9.19 28.62 13.65
C LEU A 65 -7.84 27.98 14.01
N GLY A 66 -6.76 28.34 13.29
CA GLY A 66 -5.42 27.82 13.56
C GLY A 66 -5.27 26.31 13.36
N VAL A 67 -6.18 25.67 12.61
CA VAL A 67 -6.14 24.23 12.35
C VAL A 67 -5.11 23.94 11.27
N ASP A 68 -4.10 23.14 11.60
CA ASP A 68 -3.11 22.63 10.66
C ASP A 68 -3.11 21.10 10.69
N GLN A 69 -3.30 20.46 9.53
CA GLN A 69 -3.36 19.00 9.43
C GLN A 69 -2.01 18.34 9.72
N ARG A 70 -0.89 19.00 9.42
CA ARG A 70 0.44 18.45 9.68
C ARG A 70 0.74 18.48 11.16
N ASP A 71 0.38 19.56 11.84
CA ASP A 71 0.51 19.65 13.30
C ASP A 71 -0.38 18.59 13.99
N ALA A 72 -1.63 18.44 13.53
CA ALA A 72 -2.54 17.40 14.06
C ALA A 72 -1.97 15.98 13.88
N VAL A 73 -1.43 15.66 12.70
CA VAL A 73 -0.79 14.36 12.45
C VAL A 73 0.47 14.18 13.31
N ALA A 74 1.27 15.24 13.49
CA ALA A 74 2.45 15.19 14.34
C ALA A 74 2.09 14.88 15.81
N ASP A 75 1.03 15.52 16.32
CA ASP A 75 0.51 15.27 17.66
C ASP A 75 -0.03 13.84 17.79
N ASP A 76 -0.81 13.37 16.82
CA ASP A 76 -1.34 12.00 16.80
C ASP A 76 -0.22 10.94 16.79
N ILE A 77 0.82 11.16 15.98
CA ILE A 77 2.00 10.29 15.95
C ILE A 77 2.74 10.32 17.30
N ALA A 78 2.89 11.49 17.92
CA ALA A 78 3.54 11.63 19.21
C ALA A 78 2.75 10.88 20.31
N LEU A 79 1.43 11.06 20.36
CA LEU A 79 0.55 10.35 21.27
C LEU A 79 0.58 8.83 21.05
N ALA A 80 0.52 8.39 19.79
CA ALA A 80 0.63 6.96 19.45
C ALA A 80 2.00 6.37 19.80
N THR A 81 3.06 7.17 19.74
CA THR A 81 4.41 6.75 20.13
C THR A 81 4.50 6.60 21.65
N LEU A 82 3.99 7.56 22.41
CA LEU A 82 3.92 7.50 23.88
C LEU A 82 3.09 6.31 24.36
N ALA A 83 1.94 6.06 23.72
CA ALA A 83 1.05 4.95 24.06
C ALA A 83 1.69 3.56 23.84
N ARG A 84 2.73 3.46 23.00
CA ARG A 84 3.44 2.21 22.69
C ARG A 84 4.87 2.17 23.25
N ALA A 85 5.31 3.24 23.92
CA ALA A 85 6.72 3.42 24.28
C ALA A 85 7.22 2.34 25.24
N ASP A 86 6.39 1.93 26.21
CA ASP A 86 6.68 0.88 27.19
C ASP A 86 7.10 -0.42 26.48
N TRP A 87 6.31 -0.83 25.52
CA TRP A 87 6.43 -2.08 24.81
C TRP A 87 7.50 -2.03 23.71
N MET A 88 7.56 -0.95 22.95
CA MET A 88 8.60 -0.76 21.94
C MET A 88 9.99 -0.72 22.56
N GLN A 89 10.17 -0.08 23.73
CA GLN A 89 11.44 -0.11 24.45
C GLN A 89 11.81 -1.51 24.93
N LEU A 90 10.85 -2.29 25.42
CA LEU A 90 11.08 -3.69 25.80
C LEU A 90 11.60 -4.50 24.60
N VAL A 91 10.93 -4.43 23.45
CA VAL A 91 11.33 -5.17 22.23
C VAL A 91 12.66 -4.67 21.66
N ALA A 92 12.98 -3.38 21.80
CA ALA A 92 14.23 -2.80 21.32
C ALA A 92 15.45 -3.18 22.16
N THR A 93 15.26 -3.44 23.46
CA THR A 93 16.37 -3.62 24.41
C THR A 93 16.60 -5.07 24.83
N LEU A 94 15.56 -5.89 24.89
CA LEU A 94 15.67 -7.29 25.31
C LEU A 94 16.12 -8.18 24.14
N PRO A 95 16.98 -9.17 24.42
CA PRO A 95 17.30 -10.19 23.43
C PRO A 95 16.07 -11.08 23.19
N THR A 96 15.93 -11.58 21.96
CA THR A 96 14.68 -12.20 21.48
C THR A 96 14.32 -13.46 22.26
N ASP A 97 15.31 -14.24 22.70
CA ASP A 97 15.15 -15.42 23.56
C ASP A 97 14.43 -15.09 24.88
N ARG A 98 14.77 -13.96 25.52
CA ARG A 98 14.16 -13.50 26.78
C ARG A 98 12.76 -12.95 26.59
N ILE A 99 12.46 -12.43 25.40
CA ILE A 99 11.10 -12.02 25.02
C ILE A 99 10.22 -13.26 24.85
N MET A 100 10.73 -14.28 24.14
CA MET A 100 10.01 -15.53 23.86
C MET A 100 9.78 -16.39 25.10
N ALA A 101 10.67 -16.33 26.09
CA ALA A 101 10.57 -17.11 27.32
C ALA A 101 9.45 -16.64 28.27
N ASP A 102 8.90 -15.43 28.10
CA ASP A 102 7.84 -14.89 28.96
C ASP A 102 6.46 -14.96 28.27
N PRO A 103 5.53 -15.81 28.76
CA PRO A 103 4.20 -15.95 28.19
C PRO A 103 3.40 -14.64 28.13
N ALA A 104 3.58 -13.75 29.12
CA ALA A 104 2.86 -12.48 29.16
C ALA A 104 3.32 -11.53 28.04
N ARG A 105 4.63 -11.54 27.73
CA ARG A 105 5.19 -10.76 26.61
C ARG A 105 4.78 -11.36 25.26
N MET A 106 4.84 -12.69 25.14
CA MET A 106 4.43 -13.38 23.93
C MET A 106 2.94 -13.22 23.61
N ALA A 107 2.05 -13.21 24.61
CA ALA A 107 0.63 -12.95 24.40
C ALA A 107 0.36 -11.54 23.84
N ARG A 108 1.12 -10.53 24.29
CA ARG A 108 1.04 -9.16 23.73
C ARG A 108 1.60 -9.10 22.29
N LEU A 109 2.70 -9.81 22.00
CA LEU A 109 3.24 -9.93 20.64
C LEU A 109 2.24 -10.55 19.68
N THR A 110 1.75 -11.76 20.00
CA THR A 110 0.87 -12.50 19.10
C THR A 110 -0.46 -11.79 18.85
N GLY A 111 -0.94 -11.00 19.82
CA GLY A 111 -2.12 -10.15 19.66
C GLY A 111 -1.98 -9.05 18.58
N THR A 112 -0.75 -8.66 18.22
CA THR A 112 -0.50 -7.64 17.19
C THR A 112 0.27 -8.17 15.98
N ALA A 113 1.00 -9.28 16.13
CA ALA A 113 1.86 -9.86 15.10
C ALA A 113 1.09 -10.23 13.83
N HIS A 114 -0.15 -10.73 13.95
CA HIS A 114 -0.98 -11.04 12.79
C HIS A 114 -1.29 -9.80 11.94
N GLN A 115 -1.51 -8.63 12.57
CA GLN A 115 -1.74 -7.39 11.84
C GLN A 115 -0.46 -6.94 11.12
N PHE A 116 0.68 -6.94 11.81
CA PHE A 116 1.96 -6.61 11.17
C PHE A 116 2.29 -7.54 10.00
N PHE A 117 2.05 -8.85 10.17
CA PHE A 117 2.23 -9.83 9.11
C PHE A 117 1.30 -9.56 7.92
N GLY A 118 0.02 -9.27 8.19
CA GLY A 118 -0.96 -8.94 7.16
C GLY A 118 -0.58 -7.69 6.34
N GLU A 119 -0.08 -6.66 7.01
CA GLU A 119 0.28 -5.38 6.38
C GLU A 119 1.61 -5.43 5.61
N ASN A 120 2.59 -6.21 6.08
CA ASN A 120 3.97 -6.13 5.59
C ASN A 120 4.47 -7.40 4.87
N CYS A 121 3.90 -8.57 5.17
CA CYS A 121 4.44 -9.86 4.73
C CYS A 121 3.48 -10.64 3.83
N ALA A 122 2.17 -10.57 4.12
CA ALA A 122 1.15 -11.38 3.46
C ALA A 122 1.01 -11.08 1.95
N GLY A 123 1.43 -9.90 1.49
CA GLY A 123 1.46 -9.56 0.07
C GLY A 123 2.36 -10.48 -0.77
N CYS A 124 3.44 -10.99 -0.18
CA CYS A 124 4.36 -11.92 -0.85
C CYS A 124 4.25 -13.35 -0.32
N HIS A 125 4.09 -13.55 0.98
CA HIS A 125 4.03 -14.89 1.59
C HIS A 125 2.61 -15.47 1.67
N GLY A 126 1.60 -14.72 1.25
CA GLY A 126 0.19 -15.12 1.39
C GLY A 126 -0.33 -14.91 2.82
N SER A 127 -1.66 -14.85 2.97
CA SER A 127 -2.31 -14.66 4.29
C SER A 127 -2.09 -15.83 5.25
N ALA A 128 -1.93 -17.04 4.71
CA ALA A 128 -1.57 -18.24 5.46
C ALA A 128 -0.05 -18.42 5.65
N ALA A 129 0.74 -17.42 5.25
CA ALA A 129 2.21 -17.45 5.26
C ALA A 129 2.83 -18.58 4.40
N ALA A 130 2.07 -19.09 3.45
CA ALA A 130 2.52 -19.97 2.38
C ALA A 130 1.79 -19.63 1.08
N VAL A 131 2.55 -19.41 0.01
CA VAL A 131 2.05 -19.22 -1.35
C VAL A 131 3.10 -19.67 -2.36
N ALA A 132 2.67 -20.23 -3.49
CA ALA A 132 3.58 -20.69 -4.53
C ALA A 132 4.45 -19.54 -5.08
N GLY A 133 5.74 -19.82 -5.28
CA GLY A 133 6.72 -18.85 -5.79
C GLY A 133 7.43 -18.02 -4.71
N PHE A 134 6.99 -18.11 -3.45
CA PHE A 134 7.65 -17.48 -2.31
C PHE A 134 7.90 -18.52 -1.20
N ALA A 135 8.83 -18.24 -0.29
CA ALA A 135 9.11 -19.14 0.81
C ALA A 135 7.88 -19.30 1.71
N SER A 136 7.60 -20.52 2.16
CA SER A 136 6.63 -20.76 3.22
C SER A 136 7.30 -20.48 4.57
N LEU A 137 6.61 -19.76 5.45
CA LEU A 137 7.14 -19.33 6.75
C LEU A 137 6.61 -20.17 7.93
N ILE A 138 5.86 -21.23 7.61
CA ILE A 138 5.22 -22.13 8.57
C ILE A 138 5.82 -23.54 8.55
N ASP A 139 6.74 -23.80 7.62
CA ASP A 139 7.46 -25.07 7.54
C ASP A 139 8.77 -25.04 8.35
N ALA A 140 9.47 -26.17 8.34
CA ALA A 140 10.76 -26.33 9.00
C ALA A 140 11.95 -26.07 8.06
N ASP A 141 11.71 -25.76 6.78
CA ASP A 141 12.73 -25.75 5.73
C ASP A 141 13.17 -24.31 5.43
N TRP A 142 14.22 -23.87 6.13
CA TRP A 142 14.72 -22.50 6.03
C TRP A 142 16.01 -22.44 5.20
N LEU A 143 15.93 -21.82 4.01
CA LEU A 143 17.08 -21.68 3.10
C LEU A 143 18.28 -20.96 3.73
N TRP A 144 18.01 -19.99 4.61
CA TRP A 144 19.04 -19.14 5.22
C TRP A 144 19.27 -19.39 6.71
N GLY A 145 18.56 -20.35 7.31
CA GLY A 145 18.51 -20.57 8.75
C GLY A 145 17.19 -20.10 9.38
N GLY A 146 16.59 -20.96 10.20
CA GLY A 146 15.29 -20.74 10.84
C GLY A 146 15.36 -20.37 12.31
N ASP A 147 16.56 -20.20 12.87
CA ASP A 147 16.71 -19.68 14.22
C ASP A 147 16.30 -18.20 14.29
N THR A 148 15.89 -17.77 15.47
CA THR A 148 15.29 -16.45 15.69
C THR A 148 16.22 -15.30 15.31
N ASP A 149 17.52 -15.42 15.57
CA ASP A 149 18.48 -14.35 15.28
C ASP A 149 18.72 -14.25 13.77
N THR A 150 18.81 -15.38 13.08
CA THR A 150 18.94 -15.42 11.63
C THR A 150 17.71 -14.89 10.90
N VAL A 151 16.50 -15.21 11.38
CA VAL A 151 15.24 -14.64 10.84
C VAL A 151 15.19 -13.14 11.07
N ARG A 152 15.52 -12.68 12.29
CA ARG A 152 15.58 -11.25 12.62
C ARG A 152 16.57 -10.51 11.71
N GLU A 153 17.74 -11.08 11.49
CA GLU A 153 18.73 -10.50 10.59
C GLU A 153 18.19 -10.43 9.15
N THR A 154 17.54 -11.50 8.68
CA THR A 154 16.93 -11.53 7.34
C THR A 154 15.90 -10.42 7.18
N LEU A 155 15.07 -10.17 8.20
CA LEU A 155 14.11 -9.07 8.19
C LEU A 155 14.77 -7.68 8.25
N ARG A 156 15.94 -7.57 8.90
CA ARG A 156 16.69 -6.31 9.05
C ARG A 156 17.43 -5.91 7.78
N VAL A 157 18.15 -6.84 7.16
CA VAL A 157 19.04 -6.56 6.01
C VAL A 157 18.44 -6.95 4.68
N GLY A 158 17.46 -7.85 4.66
CA GLY A 158 16.83 -8.34 3.45
C GLY A 158 17.68 -9.34 2.64
N ILE A 159 17.09 -9.80 1.55
CA ILE A 159 17.71 -10.63 0.52
C ILE A 159 17.60 -9.85 -0.79
N ASP A 160 18.72 -9.69 -1.49
CA ASP A 160 18.86 -8.84 -2.69
C ASP A 160 18.32 -7.41 -2.47
N ALA A 161 18.47 -6.89 -1.24
CA ALA A 161 18.03 -5.57 -0.84
C ALA A 161 19.12 -4.51 -1.04
N THR A 162 18.80 -3.24 -0.75
CA THR A 162 19.75 -2.12 -0.85
C THR A 162 20.69 -2.01 0.36
N HIS A 163 20.51 -2.84 1.38
CA HIS A 163 21.33 -2.82 2.59
C HIS A 163 22.74 -3.39 2.28
N PRO A 164 23.84 -2.79 2.80
CA PRO A 164 25.19 -3.27 2.52
C PRO A 164 25.45 -4.72 2.97
N ASP A 165 24.82 -5.13 4.08
CA ASP A 165 24.92 -6.49 4.62
C ASP A 165 23.84 -7.45 4.08
N THR A 166 23.17 -7.11 2.98
CA THR A 166 22.16 -7.99 2.36
C THR A 166 22.79 -9.32 1.96
N ARG A 167 21.99 -10.40 2.02
CA ARG A 167 22.35 -11.67 1.38
C ARG A 167 21.88 -11.66 -0.08
N HIS A 168 22.43 -12.54 -0.90
CA HIS A 168 22.10 -12.63 -2.33
C HIS A 168 21.57 -14.02 -2.70
N ALA A 169 20.39 -14.09 -3.30
CA ALA A 169 19.75 -15.33 -3.73
C ALA A 169 19.82 -15.49 -5.25
N GLN A 170 21.04 -15.56 -5.80
CA GLN A 170 21.23 -15.71 -7.25
C GLN A 170 21.45 -17.16 -7.66
N MET A 171 20.55 -17.67 -8.51
CA MET A 171 20.77 -18.93 -9.24
C MET A 171 21.25 -18.61 -10.64
N LEU A 172 22.43 -19.13 -11.03
CA LEU A 172 22.97 -18.89 -12.37
C LEU A 172 22.07 -19.50 -13.45
N ALA A 173 21.90 -18.77 -14.55
CA ALA A 173 21.21 -19.26 -15.73
C ALA A 173 22.15 -20.15 -16.58
N PHE A 174 22.43 -21.36 -16.11
CA PHE A 174 23.42 -22.29 -16.71
C PHE A 174 23.22 -22.51 -18.21
N GLY A 175 21.97 -22.63 -18.69
CA GLY A 175 21.68 -22.79 -20.11
C GLY A 175 21.83 -21.51 -20.92
N ALA A 176 21.33 -20.38 -20.43
CA ALA A 176 21.37 -19.10 -21.14
C ALA A 176 22.81 -18.58 -21.31
N HIS A 177 23.67 -18.83 -20.32
CA HIS A 177 25.09 -18.48 -20.38
C HIS A 177 25.95 -19.53 -21.10
N GLY A 178 25.34 -20.61 -21.65
CA GLY A 178 26.07 -21.66 -22.36
C GLY A 178 27.04 -22.46 -21.49
N ILE A 179 26.86 -22.43 -20.15
CA ILE A 179 27.71 -23.16 -19.21
C ILE A 179 27.44 -24.67 -19.33
N LEU A 180 26.17 -25.05 -19.53
CA LEU A 180 25.76 -26.44 -19.73
C LEU A 180 24.96 -26.59 -21.04
N PRO A 181 25.23 -27.64 -21.85
CA PRO A 181 24.36 -28.05 -22.95
C PRO A 181 22.96 -28.42 -22.47
N ALA A 182 21.95 -28.29 -23.34
CA ALA A 182 20.55 -28.62 -23.01
C ALA A 182 20.36 -30.07 -22.52
N ALA A 183 21.10 -31.03 -23.09
CA ALA A 183 21.04 -32.43 -22.66
C ALA A 183 21.52 -32.62 -21.21
N ASP A 184 22.58 -31.90 -20.82
CA ASP A 184 23.16 -31.99 -19.47
C ASP A 184 22.27 -31.32 -18.43
N ILE A 185 21.58 -30.24 -18.79
CA ILE A 185 20.56 -29.60 -17.92
C ILE A 185 19.45 -30.60 -17.60
N CYS A 186 18.93 -31.33 -18.59
CA CYS A 186 17.93 -32.38 -18.37
C CYS A 186 18.44 -33.49 -17.43
N LEU A 187 19.71 -33.89 -17.58
CA LEU A 187 20.33 -34.89 -16.71
C LEU A 187 20.43 -34.40 -15.25
N VAL A 188 20.88 -33.16 -15.04
CA VAL A 188 20.94 -32.55 -13.70
C VAL A 188 19.54 -32.43 -13.08
N VAL A 189 18.53 -32.03 -13.85
CA VAL A 189 17.14 -31.96 -13.37
C VAL A 189 16.65 -33.33 -12.91
N ASN A 190 16.83 -34.37 -13.73
CA ASN A 190 16.44 -35.73 -13.37
C ASN A 190 17.19 -36.23 -12.12
N TYR A 191 18.48 -35.90 -12.02
CA TYR A 191 19.29 -36.26 -10.85
C TYR A 191 18.77 -35.58 -9.58
N VAL A 192 18.56 -34.27 -9.59
CA VAL A 192 18.01 -33.51 -8.44
C VAL A 192 16.63 -34.02 -8.05
N GLN A 193 15.75 -34.31 -9.02
CA GLN A 193 14.44 -34.90 -8.74
C GLN A 193 14.55 -36.27 -8.04
N SER A 194 15.52 -37.10 -8.42
CA SER A 194 15.73 -38.40 -7.79
C SER A 194 16.21 -38.29 -6.33
N LEU A 195 16.96 -37.24 -5.98
CA LEU A 195 17.35 -36.94 -4.59
C LEU A 195 16.12 -36.57 -3.74
N SER A 196 15.22 -35.75 -4.29
CA SER A 196 13.99 -35.35 -3.60
C SER A 196 13.04 -36.53 -3.40
N ALA A 197 12.90 -37.42 -4.40
CA ALA A 197 12.05 -38.61 -4.32
C ALA A 197 12.57 -39.65 -3.32
N THR A 198 13.88 -39.69 -3.07
CA THR A 198 14.49 -40.62 -2.09
C THR A 198 14.37 -40.09 -0.65
N SER A 199 14.17 -38.78 -0.48
CA SER A 199 14.08 -38.10 0.82
C SER A 199 12.66 -38.06 1.40
N GLY A 200 11.64 -38.24 0.55
CA GLY A 200 10.26 -38.46 0.97
C GLY A 200 10.00 -39.95 1.15
N GLY A 201 9.90 -40.41 2.39
CA GLY A 201 9.42 -41.76 2.69
C GLY A 201 8.16 -42.08 1.90
N ILE A 202 8.15 -43.27 1.31
CA ILE A 202 7.07 -43.86 0.52
C ILE A 202 5.72 -43.58 1.19
N VAL A 203 4.93 -42.66 0.62
CA VAL A 203 3.47 -42.75 0.67
C VAL A 203 3.06 -43.17 -0.72
N ALA A 204 2.99 -44.48 -0.90
CA ALA A 204 2.27 -45.07 -2.02
C ALA A 204 0.82 -44.58 -1.92
N ALA A 205 0.40 -43.77 -2.89
CA ALA A 205 -1.01 -43.54 -3.14
C ALA A 205 -1.44 -44.56 -4.21
N ASP A 206 -2.10 -45.62 -3.76
CA ASP A 206 -2.90 -46.49 -4.61
C ASP A 206 -4.09 -45.69 -5.16
N ALA A 207 -4.16 -45.53 -6.49
CA ALA A 207 -5.38 -45.49 -7.30
C ALA A 207 -5.02 -45.49 -8.80
#